data_AF-A0A085BIE7-F1
#
_entry.id   AF-A0A085BIE7-F1
#
_cell.length_a   1.000
_cell.length_b   1.000
_cell.length_c   1.000
_cell.angle_alpha   90.00
_cell.angle_beta   90.00
_cell.angle_gamma   90.00
#
_symmetry.space_group_name_H-M   'P 1'
#
loop_
_entity.id
_entity.type
_entity.pdbx_description
1 polymer ?
#
loop_
_entity_poly.entity_id
_entity_poly.type
_entity_poly.pdbx_seq_one_letter_code
_entity_poly.pdbx_strand_id
1 'polypeptide(L)'
;MDFSKEILNVALNMSMEFGENWLKPIHERLNKKYPEISSENLEKINSICKEVNKFANDYVYESGSVINQEISFVDFNIFKDDILLKYSWISKNNLNRLYNQSCYYAMK
;
A
#
# COMPACT_ATOMS: atom_id res chain seq x y z
N MET A 1 20.17 -3.26 -1.18
CA MET A 1 20.17 -1.79 -1.22
C MET A 1 18.94 -1.37 -0.44
N ASP A 2 19.12 -0.81 0.74
CA ASP A 2 17.99 -0.50 1.62
C ASP A 2 17.54 0.93 1.34
N PHE A 3 16.31 1.09 0.86
CA PHE A 3 15.70 2.41 0.71
C PHE A 3 15.34 2.97 2.08
N SER A 4 15.41 4.30 2.24
CA SER A 4 15.01 4.90 3.51
C SER A 4 13.52 4.65 3.76
N LYS A 5 13.16 4.44 5.04
CA LYS A 5 11.75 4.26 5.44
C LYS A 5 10.89 5.45 5.00
N GLU A 6 11.47 6.65 4.98
CA GLU A 6 10.80 7.86 4.53
C GLU A 6 10.42 7.78 3.05
N ILE A 7 11.38 7.47 2.16
CA ILE A 7 11.13 7.35 0.72
C ILE A 7 10.08 6.28 0.45
N LEU A 8 10.18 5.11 1.09
CA LEU A 8 9.22 4.03 0.93
C LEU A 8 7.81 4.45 1.37
N ASN A 9 7.68 5.17 2.48
CA ASN A 9 6.37 5.66 2.93
C ASN A 9 5.79 6.72 2.00
N VAL A 10 6.61 7.63 1.46
CA VAL A 10 6.16 8.61 0.49
C VAL A 10 5.69 7.91 -0.78
N ALA A 11 6.47 6.97 -1.29
CA ALA A 11 6.15 6.18 -2.48
C ALA A 11 4.87 5.36 -2.30
N LEU A 12 4.72 4.68 -1.15
CA LEU A 12 3.52 3.89 -0.85
C LEU A 12 2.28 4.79 -0.78
N ASN A 13 2.38 5.94 -0.11
CA ASN A 13 1.28 6.92 -0.07
C ASN A 13 0.86 7.39 -1.47
N MET A 14 1.83 7.68 -2.35
CA MET A 14 1.58 8.06 -3.74
C MET A 14 0.91 6.95 -4.56
N SER A 15 1.18 5.68 -4.25
CA SER A 15 0.59 4.53 -4.94
C SER A 15 -0.88 4.29 -4.56
N MET A 16 -1.30 4.79 -3.40
CA MET A 16 -2.67 4.70 -2.89
C MET A 16 -3.50 5.97 -3.20
N GLU A 17 -3.02 6.85 -4.09
CA GLU A 17 -3.76 8.04 -4.51
C GLU A 17 -4.96 7.69 -5.39
N PHE A 18 -6.10 8.32 -5.09
CA PHE A 18 -7.30 8.33 -5.92
C PHE A 18 -7.39 9.62 -6.74
N GLY A 19 -8.30 9.67 -7.71
CA GLY A 19 -8.51 10.84 -8.56
C GLY A 19 -7.53 10.87 -9.74
N GLU A 20 -6.95 12.04 -10.03
CA GLU A 20 -6.11 12.25 -11.21
C GLU A 20 -4.87 11.34 -11.28
N ASN A 21 -4.43 10.80 -10.13
CA ASN A 21 -3.26 9.94 -10.00
C ASN A 21 -3.61 8.46 -9.82
N TRP A 22 -4.89 8.09 -9.93
CA TRP A 22 -5.32 6.71 -9.72
C TRP A 22 -4.69 5.75 -10.75
N LEU A 23 -4.04 4.70 -10.24
CA LEU A 23 -3.31 3.67 -11.01
C LEU A 23 -2.16 4.20 -11.88
N LYS A 24 -1.77 5.47 -11.74
CA LYS A 24 -0.63 6.02 -12.46
C LYS A 24 0.69 5.56 -11.81
N PRO A 25 1.73 5.25 -12.61
CA PRO A 25 3.07 4.98 -12.10
C PRO A 25 3.55 6.12 -11.19
N ILE A 26 4.24 5.77 -10.11
CA ILE A 26 4.75 6.76 -9.14
C ILE A 26 6.05 7.42 -9.61
N HIS A 27 6.72 6.90 -10.66
CA HIS A 27 8.07 7.28 -11.07
C HIS A 27 8.24 8.78 -11.27
N GLU A 28 7.38 9.42 -12.06
CA GLU A 28 7.51 10.87 -12.33
C GLU A 28 7.33 11.69 -11.05
N ARG A 29 6.34 11.35 -10.23
CA ARG A 29 6.05 12.05 -8.98
C ARG A 29 7.14 11.84 -7.93
N LEU A 30 7.67 10.63 -7.86
CA LEU A 30 8.73 10.25 -6.93
C LEU A 30 10.06 10.89 -7.36
N ASN A 31 10.40 10.85 -8.65
CA ASN A 31 11.60 11.49 -9.20
C ASN A 31 11.57 13.01 -9.03
N LYS A 32 10.40 13.64 -9.18
CA LYS A 32 10.25 15.08 -8.93
C LYS A 32 10.58 15.45 -7.48
N LYS A 33 10.34 14.54 -6.53
CA LYS A 33 10.58 14.77 -5.10
C LYS A 33 11.99 14.31 -4.66
N TYR A 34 12.52 13.27 -5.27
CA TYR A 34 13.85 12.71 -5.00
C TYR A 34 14.61 12.52 -6.34
N PRO A 35 15.13 13.61 -6.94
CA PRO A 35 15.76 13.58 -8.27
C PRO A 35 17.05 12.74 -8.34
N GLU A 36 17.63 12.41 -7.19
CA GLU A 36 18.84 11.61 -7.06
C GLU A 36 18.59 10.10 -7.22
N ILE A 37 17.33 9.65 -7.20
CA ILE A 37 16.99 8.24 -7.35
C ILE A 37 17.09 7.86 -8.83
N SER A 38 17.94 6.87 -9.14
CA SER A 38 18.06 6.32 -10.49
C SER A 38 16.75 5.70 -10.98
N SER A 39 16.56 5.65 -12.30
CA SER A 39 15.40 5.02 -12.93
C SER A 39 15.20 3.56 -12.49
N GLU A 40 16.28 2.80 -12.35
CA GLU A 40 16.25 1.43 -11.86
C GLU A 40 15.70 1.34 -10.42
N ASN A 41 16.12 2.27 -9.56
CA ASN A 41 15.64 2.33 -8.19
C ASN A 41 14.19 2.82 -8.10
N LEU A 42 13.75 3.74 -8.96
CA LEU A 42 12.36 4.14 -9.08
C LEU A 42 11.46 2.93 -9.44
N GLU A 43 11.90 2.08 -10.37
CA GLU A 43 11.15 0.87 -10.71
C GLU A 43 11.10 -0.12 -9.55
N LYS A 44 12.22 -0.33 -8.85
CA LYS A 44 12.25 -1.19 -7.65
C LYS A 44 11.28 -0.71 -6.58
N ILE A 45 11.28 0.60 -6.29
CA ILE A 45 10.36 1.19 -5.31
C ILE A 45 8.90 1.03 -5.76
N ASN A 46 8.61 1.25 -7.04
CA ASN A 46 7.28 1.05 -7.61
C ASN A 46 6.82 -0.42 -7.49
N SER A 47 7.70 -1.39 -7.75
CA SER A 47 7.42 -2.82 -7.56
C SER A 47 7.09 -3.13 -6.10
N ILE A 48 7.88 -2.63 -5.15
CA ILE A 48 7.62 -2.79 -3.72
C ILE A 48 6.24 -2.25 -3.35
N CYS A 49 5.87 -1.06 -3.82
CA CYS A 49 4.55 -0.50 -3.55
C CYS A 49 3.42 -1.36 -4.12
N LYS A 50 3.57 -1.88 -5.35
CA LYS A 50 2.59 -2.78 -5.97
C LYS A 50 2.44 -4.08 -5.19
N GLU A 51 3.54 -4.67 -4.73
CA GLU A 51 3.54 -5.88 -3.91
C GLU A 51 2.83 -5.65 -2.57
N VAL A 52 3.10 -4.53 -1.90
CA VAL A 52 2.43 -4.17 -0.64
C VAL A 52 0.92 -4.00 -0.86
N ASN A 53 0.52 -3.22 -1.88
CA ASN A 53 -0.89 -3.00 -2.19
C ASN A 53 -1.60 -4.32 -2.53
N LYS A 54 -0.98 -5.16 -3.36
CA LYS A 54 -1.52 -6.47 -3.71
C LYS A 54 -1.69 -7.34 -2.47
N PHE A 55 -0.63 -7.47 -1.66
CA PHE A 55 -0.67 -8.29 -0.45
C PHE A 55 -1.78 -7.83 0.52
N ALA A 56 -1.91 -6.53 0.76
CA ALA A 56 -2.96 -6.00 1.64
C ALA A 56 -4.37 -6.24 1.08
N ASN A 57 -4.56 -6.05 -0.24
CA ASN A 57 -5.84 -6.28 -0.89
C ASN A 57 -6.24 -7.76 -0.82
N ASP A 58 -5.31 -8.66 -1.19
CA ASP A 58 -5.53 -10.11 -1.13
C ASP A 58 -5.85 -10.52 0.32
N TYR A 59 -5.08 -10.03 1.29
CA TYR A 59 -5.27 -10.34 2.70
C TYR A 59 -6.68 -9.96 3.19
N VAL A 60 -7.14 -8.73 2.90
CA VAL A 60 -8.49 -8.29 3.30
C VAL A 60 -9.58 -9.06 2.57
N TYR A 61 -9.37 -9.36 1.29
CA TYR A 61 -10.32 -10.12 0.47
C TYR A 61 -10.48 -11.56 0.97
N GLU A 62 -9.37 -12.26 1.21
CA GLU A 62 -9.34 -13.65 1.66
C GLU A 62 -9.78 -13.81 3.12
N SER A 63 -9.52 -12.81 3.96
CA SER A 63 -9.96 -12.81 5.37
C SER A 63 -11.39 -12.33 5.55
N GLY A 64 -12.00 -11.78 4.50
CA GLY A 64 -13.38 -11.31 4.51
C GLY A 64 -14.37 -12.48 4.60
N SER A 65 -15.47 -12.27 5.32
CA SER A 65 -16.58 -13.22 5.37
C SER A 65 -17.91 -12.51 5.10
N VAL A 66 -18.83 -13.20 4.42
CA VAL A 66 -20.20 -12.70 4.23
C VAL A 66 -21.08 -13.30 5.31
N ILE A 67 -21.55 -12.47 6.23
CA ILE A 67 -22.45 -12.85 7.32
C ILE A 67 -23.75 -12.06 7.12
N ASN A 68 -24.88 -12.74 6.98
CA ASN A 68 -26.19 -12.10 6.79
C ASN A 68 -26.25 -11.07 5.62
N GLN A 69 -25.55 -11.35 4.51
CA GLN A 69 -25.40 -10.45 3.35
C GLN A 69 -24.58 -9.18 3.62
N GLU A 70 -23.95 -9.06 4.79
CA GLU A 70 -22.99 -8.01 5.11
C GLU A 70 -21.56 -8.57 5.04
N ILE A 71 -20.64 -7.79 4.46
CA ILE A 71 -19.22 -8.15 4.42
C ILE A 71 -18.59 -7.74 5.75
N SER A 72 -18.04 -8.72 6.47
CA SER A 72 -17.21 -8.50 7.64
C SER A 72 -15.74 -8.63 7.24
N PHE A 73 -14.98 -7.55 7.45
CA PHE A 73 -13.54 -7.52 7.22
C PHE A 73 -12.76 -7.91 8.47
N VAL A 74 -11.53 -8.39 8.26
CA VAL A 74 -10.55 -8.65 9.32
C VAL A 74 -10.34 -7.41 10.21
N ASP A 75 -10.18 -7.60 11.52
CA ASP A 75 -9.90 -6.49 12.43
C ASP A 75 -8.63 -5.74 12.04
N PHE A 76 -8.66 -4.40 12.13
CA PHE A 76 -7.54 -3.56 11.75
C PHE A 76 -6.26 -3.87 12.54
N ASN A 77 -6.34 -4.25 13.82
CA ASN A 77 -5.13 -4.57 14.59
C ASN A 77 -4.49 -5.86 14.11
N ILE A 78 -5.30 -6.87 13.76
CA ILE A 78 -4.80 -8.13 13.18
C ILE A 78 -4.11 -7.84 11.85
N PHE A 79 -4.79 -7.11 10.96
CA PHE A 79 -4.20 -6.66 9.69
C PHE A 79 -2.89 -5.90 9.90
N LYS A 80 -2.88 -4.93 10.82
CA LYS A 80 -1.73 -4.09 11.13
C LYS A 80 -0.54 -4.91 11.60
N ASP A 81 -0.76 -5.84 12.53
CA ASP A 81 0.31 -6.67 13.10
C ASP A 81 0.91 -7.58 12.01
N ASP A 82 0.08 -8.23 11.20
CA ASP A 82 0.53 -9.10 10.10
C ASP A 82 1.28 -8.34 8.98
N ILE A 83 0.78 -7.15 8.62
CA ILE A 83 1.46 -6.31 7.63
C ILE A 83 2.82 -5.85 8.14
N LEU A 84 2.93 -5.47 9.42
CA LEU A 84 4.19 -5.00 10.00
C LEU A 84 5.22 -6.12 10.19
N LEU A 85 4.79 -7.39 10.33
CA LEU A 85 5.71 -8.53 10.31
C LEU A 85 6.48 -8.62 8.98
N LYS A 86 5.83 -8.31 7.87
CA LYS A 86 6.44 -8.37 6.53
C LYS A 86 7.04 -7.03 6.09
N TYR A 87 6.43 -5.92 6.47
CA TYR A 87 6.76 -4.57 6.00
C TYR A 87 6.92 -3.60 7.18
N SER A 88 7.89 -3.86 8.05
CA SER A 88 8.13 -3.12 9.31
C SER A 88 8.46 -1.62 9.14
N TRP A 89 8.66 -1.17 7.90
CA TRP A 89 8.92 0.23 7.57
C TRP A 89 7.65 1.06 7.37
N ILE A 90 6.46 0.45 7.20
CA ILE A 90 5.22 1.18 6.89
C ILE A 90 4.79 2.00 8.11
N SER A 91 4.50 3.29 7.87
CA SER A 91 4.01 4.21 8.89
C SER A 91 2.55 3.94 9.26
N LYS A 92 2.16 4.36 10.46
CA LYS A 92 0.77 4.26 10.93
C LYS A 92 -0.23 4.89 9.96
N ASN A 93 0.11 6.05 9.37
CA ASN A 93 -0.77 6.73 8.42
C ASN A 93 -0.99 5.90 7.16
N ASN A 94 0.08 5.31 6.62
CA ASN A 94 -0.04 4.44 5.46
C ASN A 94 -0.77 3.12 5.78
N LEU A 95 -0.58 2.54 6.97
CA LEU A 95 -1.33 1.35 7.39
C LEU A 95 -2.84 1.59 7.38
N ASN A 96 -3.30 2.69 7.99
CA ASN A 96 -4.71 3.05 8.00
C ASN A 96 -5.25 3.23 6.57
N ARG A 97 -4.50 3.93 5.73
CA ARG A 97 -4.91 4.20 4.34
C ARG A 97 -4.95 2.93 3.50
N LEU A 98 -3.94 2.07 3.65
CA LEU A 98 -3.82 0.78 2.97
C LEU A 98 -5.01 -0.10 3.33
N TYR A 99 -5.28 -0.27 4.63
CA TYR A 99 -6.42 -1.04 5.11
C TYR A 99 -7.77 -0.54 4.55
N ASN A 100 -8.02 0.77 4.64
CA ASN A 100 -9.28 1.35 4.16
C ASN A 100 -9.45 1.18 2.64
N GLN A 101 -8.36 1.34 1.88
CA GLN A 101 -8.38 1.13 0.43
C GLN A 101 -8.60 -0.35 0.09
N SER A 102 -7.98 -1.28 0.80
CA SER A 102 -8.19 -2.71 0.62
C SER A 102 -9.63 -3.13 0.93
N CYS A 103 -10.23 -2.62 2.01
CA CYS A 103 -11.65 -2.84 2.32
C CYS A 103 -12.54 -2.29 1.19
N TYR A 104 -12.26 -1.06 0.73
CA TYR A 104 -13.01 -0.47 -0.38
C TYR A 104 -12.96 -1.32 -1.65
N TYR A 105 -11.80 -1.85 -2.01
CA TYR A 105 -11.68 -2.73 -3.18
C TYR A 105 -12.35 -4.09 -2.98
N ALA A 106 -12.33 -4.65 -1.77
CA ALA A 106 -13.02 -5.91 -1.49
C ALA A 106 -14.56 -5.79 -1.51
N MET A 107 -15.12 -4.57 -1.38
CA MET A 107 -16.56 -4.31 -1.53
C MET A 107 -17.01 -4.11 -2.98
N LYS A 108 -16.08 -3.99 -3.93
CA LYS A 108 -16.37 -3.68 -5.35
C LYS A 108 -16.39 -4.94 -6.20
#